data_AF-A0A917FD66-F1
#
_entry.id   AF-A0A917FD66-F1
#
_cell.length_a   1.000
_cell.length_b   1.000
_cell.length_c   1.000
_cell.angle_alpha   90.00
_cell.angle_beta   90.00
_cell.angle_gamma   90.00
#
_symmetry.space_group_name_H-M   'P 1'
#
loop_
_entity.id
_entity.type
_entity.pdbx_description
1 polymer ?
#
loop_
_entity_poly.entity_id
_entity_poly.type
_entity_poly.pdbx_seq_one_letter_code
_entity_poly.pdbx_strand_id
1 'polypeptide(L)' 'MRGYNIWRPIMLIAVALLTRSLVTNLCILFGMTPDSASSVAVVAMVIAALIMYRRFTNHRR' A
#
# COMPACT_ATOMS: atom_id res chain seq x y z
N MET A 1 -15.11 28.74 -1.54
CA MET A 1 -15.05 27.35 -1.03
C MET A 1 -13.62 26.87 -1.23
N ARG A 2 -12.83 26.79 -0.15
CA ARG A 2 -11.38 26.48 -0.18
C ARG A 2 -11.21 24.98 -0.45
N GLY A 3 -10.75 24.65 -1.65
CA GLY A 3 -10.61 23.28 -2.15
C GLY A 3 -9.66 22.45 -1.28
N TYR A 4 -10.23 21.57 -0.47
CA TYR A 4 -9.46 20.55 0.24
C TYR A 4 -8.83 19.62 -0.80
N ASN A 5 -7.52 19.45 -0.72
CA ASN A 5 -6.74 18.63 -1.66
C ASN A 5 -6.89 17.12 -1.34
N ILE A 6 -8.14 16.63 -1.36
CA ILE A 6 -8.56 15.25 -1.03
C ILE A 6 -7.83 14.21 -1.92
N TRP A 7 -7.27 14.65 -3.04
CA TRP A 7 -6.40 13.85 -3.90
C TRP A 7 -5.20 13.19 -3.18
N ARG A 8 -4.60 13.86 -2.18
CA ARG A 8 -3.43 13.30 -1.45
C ARG A 8 -3.79 12.05 -0.62
N PRO A 9 -4.82 12.06 0.24
CA PRO A 9 -5.23 10.86 0.96
C PRO A 9 -5.79 9.77 0.03
N ILE A 10 -6.49 10.13 -1.06
CA ILE A 10 -6.99 9.14 -2.03
C ILE A 10 -5.85 8.38 -2.70
N MET A 11 -4.78 9.04 -3.14
CA MET A 11 -3.62 8.35 -3.74
C MET A 11 -2.94 7.39 -2.75
N LEU A 12 -2.86 7.75 -1.46
CA LEU A 12 -2.31 6.88 -0.43
C LEU A 12 -3.17 5.63 -0.23
N ILE A 13 -4.50 5.79 -0.16
CA ILE A 13 -5.43 4.67 -0.02
C ILE A 13 -5.39 3.76 -1.25
N ALA A 14 -5.41 4.34 -2.45
CA ALA A 14 -5.36 3.59 -3.70
C ALA A 14 -4.13 2.69 -3.81
N VAL A 15 -2.95 3.23 -3.46
CA VAL A 15 -1.72 2.43 -3.51
C VAL A 15 -1.62 1.45 -2.35
N ALA A 16 -2.12 1.76 -1.17
CA ALA A 16 -2.19 0.77 -0.08
C ALA A 16 -3.03 -0.46 -0.50
N LEU A 17 -4.18 -0.22 -1.14
CA LEU A 17 -5.05 -1.27 -1.67
C LEU A 17 -4.39 -2.04 -2.82
N LEU A 18 -3.77 -1.34 -3.79
CA LEU A 18 -3.04 -1.98 -4.89
C LEU A 18 -1.89 -2.84 -4.39
N THR A 19 -1.08 -2.33 -3.46
CA THR A 19 0.07 -3.06 -2.93
C THR A 19 -0.37 -4.29 -2.16
N ARG A 20 -1.45 -4.18 -1.35
CA ARG A 20 -2.02 -5.34 -0.67
C ARG A 20 -2.47 -6.40 -1.66
N SER A 21 -3.25 -6.02 -2.68
CA SER A 21 -3.75 -6.97 -3.69
C SER A 21 -2.60 -7.63 -4.47
N LEU A 22 -1.59 -6.85 -4.85
CA LEU A 22 -0.42 -7.33 -5.57
C LEU A 22 0.40 -8.32 -4.72
N VAL A 23 0.70 -7.99 -3.46
CA VAL A 23 1.47 -8.85 -2.57
C VAL A 23 0.70 -10.14 -2.24
N THR A 24 -0.61 -10.04 -2.02
CA THR A 24 -1.45 -11.21 -1.74
C THR A 24 -1.48 -12.15 -2.94
N ASN A 25 -1.67 -11.63 -4.16
CA ASN A 25 -1.64 -12.42 -5.38
C ASN A 25 -0.27 -13.03 -5.66
N LEU A 26 0.82 -12.30 -5.43
CA LEU A 26 2.18 -12.82 -5.57
C LEU A 26 2.44 -13.94 -4.56
N CYS A 27 2.09 -13.76 -3.29
CA CYS A 27 2.23 -14.78 -2.26
C CYS A 27 1.47 -16.07 -2.59
N ILE A 28 0.23 -15.94 -3.10
CA ILE A 28 -0.57 -17.09 -3.55
C ILE A 28 0.08 -17.77 -4.77
N LEU A 29 0.58 -17.00 -5.75
CA LEU A 29 1.28 -17.52 -6.93
C LEU A 29 2.58 -18.26 -6.56
N PHE A 30 3.28 -17.82 -5.52
CA PHE A 30 4.46 -18.52 -4.99
C PHE A 30 4.11 -19.79 -4.19
N GLY A 31 2.84 -20.17 -4.09
CA GLY A 31 2.39 -21.41 -3.44
C GLY A 31 2.30 -21.32 -1.91
N MET A 32 2.33 -20.12 -1.33
CA MET A 32 2.12 -19.94 0.10
C MET A 32 0.64 -20.14 0.46
N THR A 33 0.41 -20.76 1.62
CA THR A 33 -0.93 -20.88 2.19
C THR A 33 -1.55 -19.49 2.43
N PRO A 34 -2.87 -19.32 2.20
CA PRO A 34 -3.55 -18.02 2.26
C PRO A 34 -3.46 -17.34 3.64
N ASP A 35 -3.34 -18.10 4.71
CA ASP A 35 -3.07 -17.59 6.07
C ASP A 35 -1.69 -16.95 6.20
N SER A 36 -0.66 -17.60 5.66
CA SER A 36 0.70 -17.08 5.65
C SER A 36 0.80 -15.86 4.73
N ALA A 37 0.16 -15.92 3.57
CA ALA A 37 0.08 -14.82 2.60
C ALA A 37 -0.60 -13.58 3.20
N SER A 38 -1.66 -13.76 3.99
CA SER A 38 -2.37 -12.64 4.63
C SER A 38 -1.50 -11.95 5.68
N SER A 39 -0.77 -12.71 6.49
CA SER A 39 0.14 -12.17 7.50
C SER A 39 1.27 -11.36 6.86
N VAL A 40 1.88 -11.91 5.81
CA VAL A 40 2.93 -11.23 5.03
C VAL A 40 2.38 -10.00 4.30
N ALA A 41 1.17 -10.09 3.73
CA ALA A 41 0.52 -8.98 3.05
C ALA A 41 0.23 -7.81 3.99
N VAL A 42 -0.14 -8.06 5.25
CA VAL A 42 -0.35 -6.99 6.25
C VAL A 42 0.97 -6.29 6.56
N VAL A 43 2.05 -7.04 6.81
CA VAL A 43 3.38 -6.45 7.07
C VAL A 43 3.87 -5.66 5.85
N ALA A 44 3.72 -6.23 4.65
CA ALA A 44 4.06 -5.54 3.41
C ALA A 44 3.21 -4.28 3.17
N MET A 45 1.92 -4.30 3.52
CA MET A 45 1.04 -3.14 3.41
C MET A 45 1.47 -2.00 4.35
N VAL A 46 1.88 -2.32 5.59
CA VAL A 46 2.41 -1.34 6.55
C VAL A 46 3.73 -0.75 6.05
N ILE A 47 4.65 -1.59 5.56
CA ILE A 47 5.93 -1.14 4.98
C ILE A 47 5.67 -0.27 3.74
N ALA A 48 4.78 -0.70 2.85
CA ALA A 48 4.42 0.06 1.65
C ALA A 48 3.77 1.41 1.99
N ALA A 49 2.90 1.46 2.99
CA ALA A 49 2.30 2.70 3.47
C ALA A 49 3.36 3.66 4.02
N LEU A 50 4.34 3.16 4.79
CA LEU A 50 5.46 3.95 5.31
C LEU A 50 6.39 4.45 4.21
N ILE A 51 6.79 3.57 3.28
CA ILE A 51 7.64 3.93 2.13
C ILE A 51 6.92 4.96 1.27
N MET A 52 5.61 4.79 1.05
CA MET A 52 4.86 5.72 0.22
C MET A 52 4.62 7.06 0.91
N TYR A 53 4.37 7.08 2.21
CA TYR A 53 4.34 8.30 3.00
C TYR A 53 5.68 9.06 2.88
N ARG A 54 6.80 8.32 3.00
CA ARG A 54 8.15 8.88 2.77
C ARG A 54 8.35 9.35 1.32
N ARG A 55 7.86 8.62 0.32
CA ARG A 55 7.95 9.01 -1.10
C ARG A 55 7.15 10.29 -1.39
N PHE A 56 5.93 10.38 -0.87
CA PHE A 56 5.03 11.52 -1.09
C PHE A 56 5.48 12.77 -0.31
N THR A 57 6.20 12.60 0.80
CA THR A 57 6.83 13.73 1.51
C THR A 57 8.15 14.17 0.88
N ASN A 58 8.88 13.28 0.20
CA ASN A 58 10.16 13.61 -0.43
C ASN A 58 10.02 14.19 -1.85
N HIS A 59 8.93 13.89 -2.57
CA HIS A 59 8.60 14.49 -3.88
C HIS A 59 8.09 15.96 -3.78
N ARG A 60 8.31 16.60 -2.62
CA ARG A 60 7.96 18.00 -2.32
C ARG A 60 9.18 18.89 -2.04
N ARG A 61 10.40 18.41 -2.31
CA ARG A 61 11.58 19.26 -2.42
C ARG A 61 12.05 19.30 -3.86
#